data_AF-A0A7C3PDH5-F1
#
_entry.id   AF-A0A7C3PDH5-F1
#
_cell.length_a   1.000
_cell.length_b   1.000
_cell.length_c   1.000
_cell.angle_alpha   90.00
_cell.angle_beta   90.00
_cell.angle_gamma   90.00
#
_symmetry.space_group_name_H-M   'P 1'
#
loop_
_entity.id
_entity.type
_entity.pdbx_description
1 polymer ?
#
loop_
_entity_poly.entity_id
_entity_poly.type
_entity_poly.pdbx_seq_one_letter_code
_entity_poly.pdbx_strand_id
1 'polypeptide(L)' 'MVVATSALRCALIPSLSRTERLILLMTFADRLAPHEVAAVLGMPEPHVNRCVAELRARATAALCPPPATA' A
#
# COMPACT_ATOMS: atom_id res chain seq x y z
N MET A 1 -5.19 0.09 -16.79
CA MET A 1 -5.08 0.04 -15.31
C MET A 1 -4.36 1.27 -14.72
N VAL A 2 -4.66 2.50 -15.16
CA VAL A 2 -3.96 3.72 -14.67
C VAL A 2 -4.79 4.49 -13.64
N VAL A 3 -6.13 4.34 -13.68
CA VAL A 3 -7.06 5.09 -12.82
C VAL A 3 -7.01 4.64 -11.35
N ALA A 4 -6.80 3.34 -11.10
CA ALA A 4 -6.70 2.79 -9.74
C ALA A 4 -5.48 3.36 -8.99
N THR A 5 -4.36 3.53 -9.67
CA THR A 5 -3.09 4.03 -9.11
C THR A 5 -3.19 5.50 -8.70
N SER A 6 -3.95 6.31 -9.44
CA SER A 6 -4.15 7.74 -9.12
C SER A 6 -5.10 7.95 -7.94
N ALA A 7 -6.18 7.17 -7.85
CA ALA A 7 -7.09 7.22 -6.70
C ALA A 7 -6.41 6.75 -5.40
N LEU A 8 -5.59 5.69 -5.50
CA LEU A 8 -4.70 5.22 -4.43
C LEU A 8 -3.71 6.31 -3.98
N ARG A 9 -3.13 7.05 -4.93
CA ARG A 9 -2.21 8.15 -4.62
C ARG A 9 -2.89 9.33 -3.93
N CYS A 10 -4.16 9.62 -4.20
CA CYS A 10 -4.83 10.78 -3.59
C CYS A 10 -5.53 10.45 -2.27
N ALA A 11 -6.14 9.27 -2.12
CA ALA A 11 -6.97 8.95 -0.96
C ALA A 11 -6.18 8.32 0.20
N LEU A 12 -5.18 7.48 -0.08
CA LEU A 12 -4.48 6.71 0.96
C LEU A 12 -3.23 7.40 1.47
N ILE A 13 -2.46 7.99 0.56
CA ILE A 13 -1.18 8.66 0.86
C ILE A 13 -1.20 9.65 2.04
N PRO A 14 -2.23 10.50 2.26
CA PRO A 14 -2.23 11.39 3.43
C PRO A 14 -2.43 10.68 4.77
N SER A 15 -3.07 9.51 4.79
CA SER A 15 -3.29 8.70 6.00
C SER A 15 -2.25 7.60 6.22
N LEU A 16 -1.22 7.56 5.38
CA LEU A 16 -0.11 6.63 5.48
C LEU A 16 1.10 7.28 6.16
N SER A 17 1.69 6.54 7.07
CA SER A 17 2.96 6.83 7.69
C SER A 17 4.07 6.88 6.64
N ARG A 18 5.18 7.55 6.96
CA ARG A 18 6.34 7.65 6.04
C ARG A 18 6.85 6.28 5.62
N THR A 19 6.89 5.33 6.55
CA THR A 19 7.26 3.93 6.33
C THR A 19 6.29 3.23 5.37
N GLU A 20 4.98 3.35 5.60
CA GLU A 20 3.96 2.73 4.74
C GLU A 20 4.03 3.28 3.31
N ARG A 21 4.29 4.59 3.13
CA ARG A 21 4.49 5.21 1.81
C ARG A 21 5.72 4.66 1.11
N LEU A 22 6.81 4.45 1.85
CA LEU A 22 8.05 3.86 1.34
C LEU A 22 7.85 2.40 0.91
N ILE A 23 7.21 1.59 1.75
CA ILE A 23 6.84 0.20 1.41
C ILE A 23 5.98 0.18 0.15
N LEU A 24 4.96 1.04 0.07
CA LEU A 24 4.07 1.08 -1.08
C LEU A 24 4.81 1.54 -2.35
N LEU A 25 5.68 2.54 -2.27
CA LEU A 25 6.52 2.98 -3.40
C LEU A 25 7.43 1.85 -3.87
N MET A 26 8.19 1.21 -2.98
CA MET A 26 9.13 0.17 -3.38
C MET A 26 8.44 -1.07 -3.95
N THR A 27 7.33 -1.50 -3.35
CA THR A 27 6.61 -2.70 -3.80
C THR A 27 5.84 -2.45 -5.10
N PHE A 28 5.24 -1.25 -5.30
CA PHE A 28 4.39 -0.99 -6.46
C PHE A 28 5.07 -0.20 -7.61
N ALA A 29 6.02 0.69 -7.30
CA ALA A 29 6.73 1.46 -8.32
C ALA A 29 7.99 0.72 -8.79
N ASP A 30 8.83 0.25 -7.86
CA ASP A 30 10.08 -0.46 -8.15
C ASP A 30 9.90 -1.98 -8.33
N ARG A 31 8.68 -2.50 -8.07
CA ARG A 31 8.35 -3.94 -8.14
C ARG A 31 9.24 -4.84 -7.29
N LEU A 32 9.77 -4.30 -6.19
CA LEU A 32 10.59 -5.05 -5.24
C LEU A 32 9.74 -6.09 -4.50
N ALA A 33 10.35 -7.23 -4.22
CA ALA A 33 9.73 -8.26 -3.40
C ALA A 33 9.74 -7.86 -1.91
N PRO A 34 8.81 -8.38 -1.07
CA PRO A 34 8.72 -8.01 0.34
C PRO A 34 10.01 -8.24 1.14
N HIS A 35 10.79 -9.26 0.78
CA HIS A 35 12.08 -9.58 1.40
C HIS A 35 13.15 -8.55 1.05
N GLU A 36 13.16 -8.01 -0.17
CA GLU A 36 14.08 -6.94 -0.58
C GLU A 36 13.72 -5.63 0.13
N VAL A 37 12.42 -5.32 0.22
CA VAL A 37 11.92 -4.16 0.96
C VAL A 37 12.28 -4.26 2.45
N ALA A 38 12.17 -5.46 3.04
CA ALA A 38 12.58 -5.74 4.41
C ALA A 38 14.08 -5.49 4.62
N ALA A 39 14.92 -5.94 3.69
CA ALA A 39 16.36 -5.69 3.72
C ALA A 39 16.71 -4.20 3.59
N VAL A 40 16.05 -3.48 2.67
CA VAL A 40 16.28 -2.04 2.44
C VAL A 40 15.85 -1.19 3.64
N LEU A 41 14.75 -1.55 4.29
CA LEU A 41 14.22 -0.81 5.45
C LEU A 41 14.81 -1.28 6.79
N GLY A 42 15.60 -2.35 6.80
CA GLY A 42 16.07 -2.98 8.04
C GLY A 42 14.92 -3.46 8.93
N MET A 43 13.82 -3.91 8.31
CA MET A 43 12.60 -4.35 9.01
C MET A 43 12.41 -5.86 8.89
N PRO A 44 11.73 -6.51 9.85
CA PRO A 44 11.39 -7.91 9.72
C PRO A 44 10.39 -8.11 8.58
N GLU A 45 10.71 -9.04 7.67
CA GLU A 45 9.86 -9.43 6.54
C GLU A 45 8.38 -9.70 6.89
N PRO A 46 8.02 -10.40 7.99
CA PRO A 46 6.61 -10.59 8.36
C PRO A 46 5.88 -9.27 8.63
N HIS A 47 6.59 -8.24 9.11
CA HIS A 47 6.02 -6.91 9.32
C HIS A 47 5.73 -6.22 7.99
N VAL A 48 6.67 -6.29 7.04
CA VAL A 48 6.48 -5.76 5.68
C VAL A 48 5.31 -6.45 4.99
N ASN A 49 5.21 -7.78 5.08
CA ASN A 49 4.09 -8.54 4.51
C ASN A 49 2.73 -8.12 5.10
N ARG A 50 2.64 -7.95 6.43
CA ARG A 50 1.42 -7.43 7.08
C ARG A 50 1.08 -6.04 6.55
N CYS A 51 2.06 -5.15 6.48
CA CYS A 51 1.88 -3.79 5.98
C CYS A 51 1.35 -3.78 4.54
N VAL A 52 1.95 -4.57 3.65
CA VAL A 52 1.49 -4.70 2.26
C VAL A 52 0.06 -5.24 2.18
N ALA A 53 -0.30 -6.22 3.01
CA ALA A 53 -1.65 -6.77 3.08
C ALA A 53 -2.68 -5.73 3.54
N GLU A 54 -2.36 -4.96 4.59
CA GLU A 54 -3.22 -3.86 5.08
C GLU A 54 -3.38 -2.76 4.03
N LEU A 55 -2.28 -2.35 3.39
CA LEU A 55 -2.29 -1.37 2.32
C LEU A 55 -3.19 -1.82 1.15
N ARG A 56 -3.12 -3.10 0.78
CA ARG A 56 -3.97 -3.70 -0.25
C ARG A 56 -5.43 -3.77 0.17
N ALA A 57 -5.72 -4.10 1.43
CA ALA A 57 -7.08 -4.10 1.97
C ALA A 57 -7.68 -2.68 1.94
N ARG A 58 -6.93 -1.67 2.42
CA ARG A 58 -7.34 -0.27 2.38
C ARG A 58 -7.51 0.24 0.95
N ALA A 59 -6.64 -0.17 0.03
CA ALA A 59 -6.78 0.10 -1.41
C ALA A 59 -8.08 -0.45 -1.97
N THR A 60 -8.41 -1.69 -1.63
CA THR A 60 -9.62 -2.38 -2.09
C THR A 60 -10.87 -1.70 -1.54
N ALA A 61 -10.85 -1.31 -0.25
CA ALA A 61 -11.93 -0.55 0.38
C ALA A 61 -12.12 0.85 -0.24
N ALA A 62 -11.03 1.50 -0.69
CA ALA A 62 -11.11 2.79 -1.38
C ALA A 62 -11.62 2.68 -2.83
N LEU A 63 -11.32 1.57 -3.52
CA LEU A 63 -11.76 1.28 -4.88
C LEU A 63 -13.20 0.75 -4.95
N CYS A 64 -13.66 0.11 -3.89
CA CYS A 64 -15.02 -0.42 -3.75
C CYS A 64 -15.66 0.20 -2.51
N PRO A 65 -16.18 1.44 -2.58
CA PRO A 65 -16.95 1.99 -1.49
C PRO A 65 -18.13 1.04 -1.21
N PRO A 66 -18.51 0.79 0.06
CA PRO A 66 -19.75 0.07 0.33
C PRO A 66 -20.89 0.78 -0.43
N PRO A 67 -21.85 0.05 -1.03
CA PRO A 67 -23.01 0.71 -1.62
C PRO A 67 -23.59 1.62 -0.55
N ALA A 68 -23.70 2.92 -0.85
CA ALA A 68 -24.34 3.87 0.04
C ALA A 68 -25.75 3.33 0.29
N THR A 69 -25.98 2.76 1.46
CA THR A 69 -27.32 2.40 1.92
C THR A 69 -28.06 3.72 2.05
N ALA A 70 -28.99 3.94 1.11
CA ALA A 70 -29.95 5.04 1.10
C ALA A 70 -30.90 4.96 2.29
#